data_AF-A0A7K0JGT7-F1
#
_entry.id   AF-A0A7K0JGT7-F1
#
_cell.length_a   1.000
_cell.length_b   1.000
_cell.length_c   1.000
_cell.angle_alpha   90.00
_cell.angle_beta   90.00
_cell.angle_gamma   90.00
#
_symmetry.space_group_name_H-M   'P 1'
#
loop_
_entity.id
_entity.type
_entity.pdbx_description
1 polymer ?
#
loop_
_entity_poly.entity_id
_entity_poly.type
_entity_poly.pdbx_seq_one_letter_code
_entity_poly.pdbx_strand_id
1 'polypeptide(L)'
;MKNIIENDRVELFTYFADKYSNKIEDSHTAEEFFKDFLKETEGCVNIDCLDADNDDRIECVDFNHDEGMIRLCTRVPEEDAEMREMRKMAFPFDIYSFLIRFKNIHFIRIKNGNCIAIVVNGYTMKKKMIQSFVKTSNYTIKGFDEKSSFFTSNLVRERDGLCEYIRAVKTPITSFWIIPKQLTINAQESKQKLYLYNAVALEERLKNCMQKLEGQIKTTKDREDIDDFIKMYGNQIRTVAEAFFKLVTCFYHEKFDFKEKNKEYNDRLLGDLISPLKKYVYTSQDDELHLSTIVRIANELSHDSGLPVKIADICELYVWLVYYISDFKERISSYDDRCKPKVLAKPSPLDYIDENLKKWNFNDAIVETVNTTSSSSCTYHMRIEQTFLDWDLFNNGADYLCKDGYIKTLNQTDVSEVLEVNSKENVIALVEAINNKVKSDCEAQGLDEERAYLSWDIDIIRKNKPSHLFTFDEIKQLMADADDSKNNKLVIDEDGYAHIIVIPGPAFLYPVSIETWCAGNGYVGQNSSLNDAESVYHLCLSLWLDYLNTDEKQYDDYYRQVDVDKTIEEIKKYY
;
A
#
# COMPACT_ATOMS: atom_id res chain seq x y z
N MET A 1 17.86 -8.11 27.80
CA MET A 1 16.88 -8.35 26.72
C MET A 1 16.76 -7.09 25.89
N LYS A 2 17.80 -6.79 25.08
CA LYS A 2 17.88 -5.55 24.29
C LYS A 2 18.60 -5.75 22.95
N ASN A 3 18.68 -6.99 22.45
CA ASN A 3 19.41 -7.34 21.23
C ASN A 3 18.55 -8.23 20.31
N ILE A 4 17.38 -7.72 19.88
CA ILE A 4 16.50 -8.40 18.93
C ILE A 4 15.85 -7.31 18.06
N ILE A 5 16.63 -6.60 17.23
CA ILE A 5 16.05 -5.52 16.37
C ILE A 5 16.50 -5.56 14.91
N GLU A 6 17.59 -6.22 14.52
CA GLU A 6 18.06 -6.11 13.13
C GLU A 6 17.82 -7.35 12.23
N ASN A 7 17.35 -8.48 12.77
CA ASN A 7 17.06 -9.70 11.96
C ASN A 7 15.82 -10.53 12.39
N ASP A 8 15.02 -10.07 13.36
CA ASP A 8 14.30 -11.00 14.28
C ASP A 8 12.83 -11.36 13.98
N ARG A 9 12.10 -10.64 13.11
CA ARG A 9 10.64 -10.87 13.02
C ARG A 9 10.23 -12.11 12.24
N VAL A 10 11.04 -12.56 11.27
CA VAL A 10 10.82 -13.85 10.59
C VAL A 10 11.12 -15.02 11.54
N GLU A 11 12.14 -14.87 12.39
CA GLU A 11 12.45 -15.85 13.44
C GLU A 11 11.31 -15.93 14.44
N LEU A 12 10.72 -14.79 14.84
CA LEU A 12 9.56 -14.76 15.72
C LEU A 12 8.31 -15.42 15.10
N PHE A 13 8.04 -15.22 13.81
CA PHE A 13 6.96 -15.92 13.11
C PHE A 13 7.22 -17.43 13.04
N THR A 14 8.48 -17.82 12.86
CA THR A 14 8.92 -19.21 12.85
C THR A 14 8.74 -19.84 14.23
N TYR A 15 9.09 -19.12 15.29
CA TYR A 15 8.85 -19.51 16.68
C TYR A 15 7.37 -19.77 16.95
N PHE A 16 6.46 -18.89 16.51
CA PHE A 16 5.02 -19.11 16.67
C PHE A 16 4.54 -20.33 15.89
N ALA A 17 5.03 -20.51 14.66
CA ALA A 17 4.70 -21.66 13.85
C ALA A 17 5.18 -23.00 14.47
N ASP A 18 6.33 -22.98 15.17
CA ASP A 18 6.85 -24.13 15.90
C ASP A 18 6.04 -24.40 17.18
N LYS A 19 5.68 -23.35 17.91
CA LYS A 19 4.93 -23.44 19.17
C LYS A 19 3.50 -23.94 18.96
N TYR A 20 2.79 -23.37 18.00
CA TYR A 20 1.36 -23.61 17.80
C TYR A 20 1.05 -24.70 16.77
N SER A 21 2.10 -25.34 16.23
CA SER A 21 2.02 -26.20 15.05
C SER A 21 1.55 -25.44 13.81
N ASN A 22 1.94 -25.87 12.61
CA ASN A 22 1.71 -25.12 11.35
C ASN A 22 0.24 -24.82 11.01
N LYS A 23 -0.72 -25.29 11.83
CA LYS A 23 -2.15 -25.06 11.67
C LYS A 23 -2.85 -25.02 13.04
N ILE A 24 -3.70 -24.02 13.25
CA ILE A 24 -4.58 -23.89 14.42
C ILE A 24 -6.03 -23.94 13.94
N GLU A 25 -6.82 -24.91 14.40
CA GLU A 25 -8.25 -25.03 14.05
C GLU A 25 -9.20 -24.67 15.21
N ASP A 26 -8.72 -24.72 16.44
CA ASP A 26 -9.51 -24.37 17.63
C ASP A 26 -9.46 -22.87 17.93
N SER A 27 -10.61 -22.29 18.25
CA SER A 27 -10.73 -20.85 18.49
C SER A 27 -10.09 -20.39 19.81
N HIS A 28 -10.03 -21.24 20.84
CA HIS A 28 -9.38 -20.90 22.10
C HIS A 28 -7.86 -20.94 21.95
N THR A 29 -7.33 -21.95 21.25
CA THR A 29 -5.90 -21.98 20.88
C THR A 29 -5.53 -20.79 19.99
N ALA A 30 -6.42 -20.36 19.09
CA ALA A 30 -6.19 -19.15 18.29
C ALA A 30 -6.16 -17.89 19.16
N GLU A 31 -7.00 -17.79 20.19
CA GLU A 31 -6.98 -16.69 21.16
C GLU A 31 -5.67 -16.66 21.95
N GLU A 32 -5.19 -17.81 22.43
CA GLU A 32 -3.88 -17.95 23.09
C GLU A 32 -2.75 -17.52 22.16
N PHE A 33 -2.79 -17.95 20.90
CA PHE A 33 -1.83 -17.51 19.89
C PHE A 33 -1.82 -15.99 19.75
N PHE A 34 -2.97 -15.32 19.60
CA PHE A 34 -2.98 -13.87 19.44
C PHE A 34 -2.52 -13.12 20.70
N LYS A 35 -2.80 -13.64 21.91
CA LYS A 35 -2.30 -13.06 23.16
C LYS A 35 -0.77 -13.06 23.21
N ASP A 36 -0.16 -14.19 22.89
CA ASP A 36 1.30 -14.28 22.82
C ASP A 36 1.85 -13.44 21.65
N PHE A 37 1.19 -13.50 20.50
CA PHE A 37 1.58 -12.78 19.30
C PHE A 37 1.65 -11.27 19.54
N LEU A 38 0.60 -10.68 20.11
CA LEU A 38 0.56 -9.25 20.42
C LEU A 38 1.60 -8.86 21.46
N LYS A 39 1.84 -9.71 22.45
CA LYS A 39 2.84 -9.47 23.49
C LYS A 39 4.26 -9.40 22.93
N GLU A 40 4.63 -10.33 22.05
CA GLU A 40 6.00 -10.40 21.51
C GLU A 40 6.22 -9.48 20.30
N THR A 41 5.15 -9.12 19.56
CA THR A 41 5.25 -8.25 18.37
C THR A 41 4.88 -6.80 18.62
N GLU A 42 4.31 -6.49 19.79
CA GLU A 42 3.65 -5.20 20.10
C GLU A 42 2.56 -4.83 19.07
N GLY A 43 2.03 -5.83 18.38
CA GLY A 43 1.06 -5.70 17.31
C GLY A 43 1.62 -5.20 15.98
N CYS A 44 2.91 -4.87 15.88
CA CYS A 44 3.49 -4.21 14.70
C CYS A 44 3.71 -5.21 13.55
N VAL A 45 2.80 -5.25 12.59
CA VAL A 45 2.77 -6.22 11.48
C VAL A 45 2.06 -5.63 10.27
N ASN A 46 2.36 -6.08 9.07
CA ASN A 46 1.54 -5.74 7.90
C ASN A 46 0.34 -6.69 7.85
N ILE A 47 -0.87 -6.14 7.93
CA ILE A 47 -2.12 -6.85 7.67
C ILE A 47 -2.52 -6.55 6.24
N ASP A 48 -2.59 -7.59 5.42
CA ASP A 48 -2.97 -7.46 4.02
C ASP A 48 -4.25 -8.24 3.73
N CYS A 49 -5.23 -7.53 3.16
CA CYS A 49 -6.44 -8.12 2.63
C CYS A 49 -6.86 -7.40 1.34
N LEU A 50 -7.22 -8.19 0.32
CA LEU A 50 -7.48 -7.89 -1.10
C LEU A 50 -7.98 -6.50 -1.53
N ASP A 51 -8.66 -5.75 -0.67
CA ASP A 51 -9.39 -4.52 -1.01
C ASP A 51 -9.66 -3.63 0.23
N ALA A 52 -8.92 -3.81 1.32
CA ALA A 52 -9.06 -2.94 2.47
C ALA A 52 -7.71 -2.36 2.82
N ASP A 53 -7.66 -1.04 3.05
CA ASP A 53 -6.46 -0.30 3.44
C ASP A 53 -5.58 -1.16 4.35
N ASN A 54 -4.33 -1.37 3.91
CA ASN A 54 -3.37 -2.17 4.66
C ASN A 54 -3.14 -1.49 6.00
N ASP A 55 -3.36 -2.23 7.08
CA ASP A 55 -3.04 -1.77 8.43
C ASP A 55 -1.65 -2.29 8.81
N ASP A 56 -0.91 -1.45 9.53
CA ASP A 56 0.43 -1.75 9.99
C ASP A 56 0.51 -2.23 11.44
N ARG A 57 -0.67 -2.41 12.07
CA ARG A 57 -0.77 -2.80 13.46
C ARG A 57 -2.06 -3.53 13.79
N ILE A 58 -1.95 -4.51 14.70
CA ILE A 58 -3.07 -5.09 15.43
C ILE A 58 -2.97 -4.57 16.87
N GLU A 59 -3.94 -3.77 17.30
CA GLU A 59 -3.99 -3.22 18.67
C GLU A 59 -4.62 -4.21 19.65
N CYS A 60 -5.69 -4.89 19.25
CA CYS A 60 -6.28 -5.96 20.05
C CYS A 60 -7.07 -6.97 19.21
N VAL A 61 -7.35 -8.13 19.79
CA VAL A 61 -8.16 -9.18 19.16
C VAL A 61 -9.16 -9.72 20.17
N ASP A 62 -10.44 -9.68 19.79
CA ASP A 62 -11.54 -10.23 20.58
C ASP A 62 -12.11 -11.48 19.92
N PHE A 63 -12.43 -12.46 20.75
CA PHE A 63 -13.07 -13.70 20.34
C PHE A 63 -14.48 -13.79 20.90
N ASN A 64 -15.43 -14.16 20.04
CA ASN A 64 -16.72 -14.68 20.44
C ASN A 64 -16.78 -16.15 20.01
N HIS A 65 -16.44 -17.04 20.96
CA HIS A 65 -16.34 -18.48 20.73
C HIS A 65 -17.70 -19.11 20.39
N ASP A 66 -18.80 -18.61 20.98
CA ASP A 66 -20.15 -19.14 20.75
C ASP A 66 -20.59 -18.96 19.29
N GLU A 67 -20.25 -17.82 18.68
CA GLU A 67 -20.56 -17.53 17.28
C GLU A 67 -19.41 -17.89 16.32
N GLY A 68 -18.23 -18.25 16.85
CA GLY A 68 -17.01 -18.53 16.08
C GLY A 68 -16.47 -17.28 15.38
N MET A 69 -16.55 -16.13 16.03
CA MET A 69 -16.24 -14.82 15.47
C MET A 69 -14.95 -14.25 16.05
N ILE A 70 -14.12 -13.65 15.20
CA ILE A 70 -12.92 -12.90 15.58
C ILE A 70 -13.07 -11.47 15.11
N ARG A 71 -12.81 -10.54 16.03
CA ARG A 71 -12.72 -9.11 15.76
C ARG A 71 -11.28 -8.67 16.02
N LEU A 72 -10.58 -8.24 14.97
CA LEU A 72 -9.24 -7.64 15.09
C LEU A 72 -9.37 -6.13 15.03
N CYS A 73 -8.88 -5.43 16.04
CA CYS A 73 -8.80 -3.98 16.04
C CYS A 73 -7.44 -3.55 15.52
N THR A 74 -7.44 -2.70 14.52
CA THR A 74 -6.22 -2.06 14.02
C THR A 74 -6.02 -0.68 14.63
N ARG A 75 -7.08 -0.13 15.23
CA ARG A 75 -7.05 1.12 15.99
C ARG A 75 -7.99 1.07 17.19
N VAL A 76 -7.55 1.65 18.29
CA VAL A 76 -8.33 1.89 19.51
C VAL A 76 -8.45 3.40 19.76
N PRO A 77 -9.39 3.85 20.61
CA PRO A 77 -9.56 5.27 20.88
C PRO A 77 -8.30 5.86 21.51
N GLU A 78 -7.92 7.04 21.04
CA GLU A 78 -6.80 7.79 21.64
C GLU A 78 -7.20 8.25 23.05
N GLU A 79 -6.30 8.05 24.02
CA GLU A 79 -6.54 8.43 25.42
C GLU A 79 -6.53 9.95 25.58
N ASP A 80 -5.66 10.62 24.82
CA ASP A 80 -5.55 12.07 24.78
C ASP A 80 -6.67 12.68 23.91
N ALA A 81 -7.46 13.57 24.50
CA ALA A 81 -8.64 14.14 23.87
C ALA A 81 -8.32 15.06 22.69
N GLU A 82 -7.20 15.80 22.73
CA GLU A 82 -6.80 16.71 21.66
C GLU A 82 -6.27 15.90 20.46
N MET A 83 -5.39 14.93 20.71
CA MET A 83 -4.90 13.99 19.70
C MET A 83 -6.04 13.18 19.06
N ARG A 84 -7.05 12.82 19.85
CA ARG A 84 -8.23 12.13 19.35
C ARG A 84 -9.00 12.98 18.35
N GLU A 85 -9.23 14.24 18.66
CA GLU A 85 -9.95 15.16 17.75
C GLU A 85 -9.12 15.48 16.50
N MET A 86 -7.80 15.67 16.63
CA MET A 86 -6.90 15.81 15.47
C MET A 86 -6.95 14.57 14.57
N ARG A 87 -6.86 13.37 15.14
CA ARG A 87 -6.92 12.11 14.37
C ARG A 87 -8.25 11.93 13.66
N LYS A 88 -9.36 12.37 14.27
CA LYS A 88 -10.69 12.32 13.64
C LYS A 88 -10.80 13.12 12.35
N MET A 89 -9.90 14.09 12.12
CA MET A 89 -9.84 14.83 10.86
C MET A 89 -9.39 13.96 9.69
N ALA A 90 -8.48 13.01 9.93
CA ALA A 90 -8.01 12.05 8.92
C ALA A 90 -8.80 10.72 8.95
N PHE A 91 -9.21 10.29 10.14
CA PHE A 91 -9.86 9.02 10.39
C PHE A 91 -11.13 9.23 11.21
N PRO A 92 -12.31 9.36 10.59
CA PRO A 92 -13.52 9.84 11.24
C PRO A 92 -14.07 8.95 12.37
N PHE A 93 -13.50 7.76 12.58
CA PHE A 93 -13.94 6.81 13.60
C PHE A 93 -12.86 6.60 14.67
N ASP A 94 -13.30 6.32 15.89
CA ASP A 94 -12.38 6.11 17.03
C ASP A 94 -11.72 4.73 16.98
N ILE A 95 -12.43 3.76 16.40
CA ILE A 95 -12.02 2.36 16.37
C ILE A 95 -12.19 1.84 14.96
N TYR A 96 -11.16 1.14 14.46
CA TYR A 96 -11.20 0.44 13.19
C TYR A 96 -11.01 -1.05 13.47
N SER A 97 -11.88 -1.87 12.88
CA SER A 97 -11.85 -3.31 13.12
C SER A 97 -12.16 -4.14 11.87
N PHE A 98 -11.55 -5.31 11.81
CA PHE A 98 -11.89 -6.37 10.90
C PHE A 98 -12.67 -7.45 11.61
N LEU A 99 -13.74 -7.90 10.98
CA LEU A 99 -14.60 -8.96 11.49
C LEU A 99 -14.56 -10.16 10.54
N ILE A 100 -14.20 -11.32 11.09
CA ILE A 100 -14.13 -12.58 10.37
C ILE A 100 -14.78 -13.69 11.19
N ARG A 101 -15.48 -14.60 10.52
CA ARG A 101 -15.92 -15.86 11.14
C ARG A 101 -14.77 -16.84 11.07
N PHE A 102 -14.17 -17.19 12.19
CA PHE A 102 -12.96 -17.99 12.27
C PHE A 102 -13.13 -19.40 11.68
N LYS A 103 -12.09 -19.86 11.00
CA LYS A 103 -11.97 -21.24 10.50
C LYS A 103 -10.68 -21.89 10.96
N ASN A 104 -9.54 -21.27 10.65
CA ASN A 104 -8.23 -21.74 11.09
C ASN A 104 -7.15 -20.67 10.86
N ILE A 105 -5.99 -20.88 11.47
CA ILE A 105 -4.75 -20.14 11.19
C ILE A 105 -3.77 -21.11 10.53
N HIS A 106 -3.07 -20.66 9.49
CA HIS A 106 -1.99 -21.40 8.84
C HIS A 106 -0.70 -20.59 8.85
N PHE A 107 0.41 -21.25 9.17
CA PHE A 107 1.75 -20.67 9.11
C PHE A 107 2.40 -21.03 7.77
N ILE A 108 2.77 -20.02 6.99
CA ILE A 108 3.32 -20.19 5.64
C ILE A 108 4.84 -20.27 5.73
N ARG A 109 5.39 -21.45 5.46
CA ARG A 109 6.83 -21.69 5.47
C ARG A 109 7.43 -21.77 4.07
N ILE A 110 8.64 -21.25 3.95
CA ILE A 110 9.51 -21.47 2.78
C ILE A 110 10.36 -22.73 2.98
N LYS A 111 11.05 -23.18 1.91
CA LYS A 111 11.77 -24.46 1.87
C LYS A 111 12.81 -24.66 2.99
N ASN A 112 13.40 -23.59 3.50
CA ASN A 112 14.38 -23.66 4.58
C ASN A 112 13.75 -23.80 5.98
N GLY A 113 12.42 -23.84 6.08
CA GLY A 113 11.68 -23.97 7.33
C GLY A 113 11.19 -22.66 7.94
N ASN A 114 11.64 -21.49 7.45
CA ASN A 114 11.24 -20.20 8.00
C ASN A 114 9.78 -19.88 7.68
N CYS A 115 9.04 -19.37 8.66
CA CYS A 115 7.67 -18.88 8.50
C CYS A 115 7.70 -17.41 8.05
N ILE A 116 7.12 -17.11 6.89
CA ILE A 116 7.16 -15.78 6.26
C ILE A 116 5.83 -15.04 6.29
N ALA A 117 4.74 -15.73 6.62
CA ALA A 117 3.41 -15.14 6.73
C ALA A 117 2.50 -16.05 7.56
N ILE A 118 1.46 -15.45 8.16
CA ILE A 118 0.40 -16.15 8.85
C ILE A 118 -0.90 -15.85 8.12
N VAL A 119 -1.60 -16.89 7.67
CA VAL A 119 -2.89 -16.77 7.00
C VAL A 119 -3.99 -17.08 8.00
N VAL A 120 -4.85 -16.11 8.26
CA VAL A 120 -6.05 -16.30 9.07
C VAL A 120 -7.21 -16.57 8.12
N ASN A 121 -7.69 -17.80 8.08
CA ASN A 121 -8.82 -18.20 7.28
C ASN A 121 -10.12 -18.13 8.08
N GLY A 122 -11.19 -17.85 7.36
CA GLY A 122 -12.53 -17.77 7.89
C GLY A 122 -13.57 -18.48 7.04
N TYR A 123 -14.81 -18.15 7.35
CA TYR A 123 -16.00 -18.52 6.60
C TYR A 123 -16.72 -17.26 6.17
N THR A 124 -17.39 -17.35 5.03
CA THR A 124 -18.11 -16.19 4.54
C THR A 124 -19.32 -15.86 5.42
N MET A 125 -19.44 -14.58 5.74
CA MET A 125 -20.50 -14.08 6.60
C MET A 125 -21.72 -13.65 5.78
N LYS A 126 -22.90 -14.11 6.20
CA LYS A 126 -24.18 -13.59 5.69
C LYS A 126 -24.53 -12.31 6.42
N LYS A 127 -25.29 -11.44 5.76
CA LYS A 127 -25.76 -10.17 6.31
C LYS A 127 -26.40 -10.31 7.69
N LYS A 128 -27.28 -11.30 7.86
CA LYS A 128 -27.97 -11.55 9.14
C LYS A 128 -27.01 -11.88 10.29
N MET A 129 -25.91 -12.60 10.00
CA MET A 129 -24.90 -12.94 11.02
C MET A 129 -24.11 -11.70 11.43
N ILE A 130 -23.68 -10.88 10.46
CA ILE A 130 -23.01 -9.60 10.72
C ILE A 130 -23.91 -8.70 11.58
N GLN A 131 -25.20 -8.59 11.23
CA GLN A 131 -26.16 -7.80 12.00
C GLN A 131 -26.42 -8.36 13.41
N SER A 132 -26.36 -9.68 13.59
CA SER A 132 -26.52 -10.32 14.91
C SER A 132 -25.36 -9.94 15.84
N PHE A 133 -24.12 -10.11 15.38
CA PHE A 133 -22.91 -9.78 16.14
C PHE A 133 -22.90 -8.33 16.62
N VAL A 134 -23.32 -7.42 15.74
CA VAL A 134 -23.28 -5.98 15.99
C VAL A 134 -24.40 -5.52 16.94
N LYS A 135 -25.53 -6.25 17.01
CA LYS A 135 -26.71 -5.92 17.85
C LYS A 135 -26.57 -6.26 19.33
N THR A 136 -25.36 -6.57 19.81
CA THR A 136 -25.11 -6.76 21.24
C THR A 136 -25.63 -5.56 22.04
N SER A 137 -26.22 -5.80 23.22
CA SER A 137 -27.10 -4.88 23.97
C SER A 137 -26.54 -3.49 24.30
N ASN A 138 -25.24 -3.29 24.07
CA ASN A 138 -24.50 -2.09 24.49
C ASN A 138 -24.05 -1.22 23.29
N TYR A 139 -24.34 -1.60 22.05
CA TYR A 139 -23.96 -0.84 20.85
C TYR A 139 -25.18 -0.44 20.02
N THR A 140 -25.14 0.78 19.47
CA THR A 140 -26.15 1.30 18.54
C THR A 140 -25.59 1.35 17.12
N ILE A 141 -26.27 0.74 16.15
CA ILE A 141 -25.86 0.80 14.75
C ILE A 141 -26.19 2.20 14.19
N LYS A 142 -25.19 2.86 13.59
CA LYS A 142 -25.31 4.19 12.96
C LYS A 142 -25.31 4.13 11.44
N GLY A 143 -24.61 3.16 10.87
CA GLY A 143 -24.48 3.03 9.42
C GLY A 143 -24.20 1.59 9.00
N PHE A 144 -24.64 1.26 7.79
CA PHE A 144 -24.39 -0.03 7.17
C PHE A 144 -24.28 0.15 5.66
N ASP A 145 -23.14 -0.20 5.09
CA ASP A 145 -22.79 -0.02 3.69
C ASP A 145 -22.28 -1.34 3.08
N GLU A 146 -23.01 -1.81 2.07
CA GLU A 146 -22.67 -3.02 1.32
C GLU A 146 -22.25 -2.71 -0.12
N LYS A 147 -22.25 -1.43 -0.51
CA LYS A 147 -22.09 -1.00 -1.90
C LYS A 147 -20.68 -0.49 -2.20
N SER A 148 -20.00 0.09 -1.22
CA SER A 148 -18.65 0.65 -1.41
C SER A 148 -17.60 -0.40 -1.71
N SER A 149 -17.68 -1.58 -1.07
CA SER A 149 -16.74 -2.69 -1.32
C SER A 149 -17.46 -3.95 -1.79
N PHE A 150 -16.81 -4.63 -2.75
CA PHE A 150 -17.17 -5.98 -3.15
C PHE A 150 -16.80 -7.01 -2.07
N PHE A 151 -15.67 -6.81 -1.37
CA PHE A 151 -15.09 -7.78 -0.44
C PHE A 151 -15.63 -7.68 0.98
N THR A 152 -16.08 -6.49 1.41
CA THR A 152 -16.56 -6.28 2.78
C THR A 152 -17.98 -5.71 2.83
N SER A 153 -18.68 -6.03 3.91
CA SER A 153 -19.81 -5.22 4.40
C SER A 153 -19.27 -4.31 5.49
N ASN A 154 -19.37 -3.01 5.26
CA ASN A 154 -18.86 -1.99 6.16
C ASN A 154 -19.99 -1.51 7.05
N LEU A 155 -19.72 -1.30 8.34
CA LEU A 155 -20.75 -0.84 9.27
C LEU A 155 -20.14 0.06 10.35
N VAL A 156 -20.97 0.95 10.86
CA VAL A 156 -20.61 1.85 11.95
C VAL A 156 -21.51 1.55 13.13
N ARG A 157 -20.91 1.31 14.28
CA ARG A 157 -21.62 1.21 15.57
C ARG A 157 -21.05 2.21 16.56
N GLU A 158 -21.89 2.65 17.48
CA GLU A 158 -21.50 3.59 18.53
C GLU A 158 -21.82 3.00 19.90
N ARG A 159 -20.93 3.23 20.86
CA ARG A 159 -21.16 2.96 22.28
C ARG A 159 -20.47 4.04 23.10
N ASP A 160 -21.17 4.60 24.07
CA ASP A 160 -20.63 5.58 25.02
C ASP A 160 -19.91 6.77 24.32
N GLY A 161 -20.45 7.21 23.16
CA GLY A 161 -19.87 8.28 22.33
C GLY A 161 -18.65 7.88 21.50
N LEU A 162 -18.20 6.62 21.57
CA LEU A 162 -17.14 6.06 20.74
C LEU A 162 -17.74 5.42 19.47
N CYS A 163 -17.27 5.85 18.30
CA CYS A 163 -17.68 5.30 17.01
C CYS A 163 -16.68 4.27 16.51
N GLU A 164 -17.16 3.08 16.17
CA GLU A 164 -16.37 2.00 15.59
C GLU A 164 -16.81 1.71 14.15
N TYR A 165 -15.83 1.69 13.25
CA TYR A 165 -15.97 1.22 11.89
C TYR A 165 -15.49 -0.22 11.76
N ILE A 166 -16.40 -1.10 11.34
CA ILE A 166 -16.13 -2.53 11.18
C ILE A 166 -16.22 -2.90 9.70
N ARG A 167 -15.13 -3.52 9.21
CA ARG A 167 -15.04 -4.18 7.91
C ARG A 167 -15.30 -5.68 8.10
N ALA A 168 -16.48 -6.16 7.71
CA ALA A 168 -16.83 -7.58 7.80
C ALA A 168 -16.65 -8.27 6.44
N VAL A 169 -15.79 -9.30 6.37
CA VAL A 169 -15.47 -9.97 5.10
C VAL A 169 -16.68 -10.81 4.61
N LYS A 170 -17.13 -10.56 3.38
CA LYS A 170 -18.35 -11.15 2.81
C LYS A 170 -18.13 -11.94 1.51
N THR A 171 -16.88 -12.09 1.06
CA THR A 171 -16.51 -12.82 -0.17
C THR A 171 -15.94 -14.22 0.12
N PRO A 172 -15.74 -15.07 -0.91
CA PRO A 172 -15.21 -16.42 -0.73
C PRO A 172 -13.78 -16.44 -0.20
N ILE A 173 -12.97 -15.43 -0.55
CA ILE A 173 -11.66 -15.24 0.08
C ILE A 173 -11.89 -14.58 1.42
N THR A 174 -12.15 -15.44 2.40
CA THR A 174 -12.21 -15.09 3.81
C THR A 174 -10.86 -15.32 4.44
N SER A 175 -9.81 -14.78 3.84
CA SER A 175 -8.49 -14.80 4.44
C SER A 175 -7.77 -13.49 4.29
N PHE A 176 -7.00 -13.18 5.32
CA PHE A 176 -6.04 -12.09 5.33
C PHE A 176 -4.69 -12.60 5.79
N TRP A 177 -3.65 -11.89 5.39
CA TRP A 177 -2.27 -12.22 5.71
C TRP A 177 -1.81 -11.32 6.83
N ILE A 178 -1.11 -11.90 7.78
CA ILE A 178 -0.26 -11.17 8.72
C ILE A 178 1.17 -11.42 8.25
N ILE A 179 1.88 -10.35 7.94
CA ILE A 179 3.20 -10.38 7.31
C ILE A 179 4.18 -9.62 8.23
N PRO A 180 5.40 -10.12 8.45
CA PRO A 180 6.45 -9.38 9.13
C PRO A 180 6.69 -8.01 8.48
N LYS A 181 6.88 -6.97 9.29
CA LYS A 181 7.04 -5.59 8.81
C LYS A 181 8.20 -5.39 7.84
N GLN A 182 9.28 -6.14 7.99
CA GLN A 182 10.47 -6.08 7.14
C GLN A 182 10.27 -6.76 5.78
N LEU A 183 9.23 -7.59 5.63
CA LEU A 183 8.92 -8.20 4.36
C LEU A 183 8.03 -7.26 3.55
N THR A 184 8.68 -6.52 2.64
CA THR A 184 7.99 -5.71 1.65
C THR A 184 7.42 -6.64 0.59
N ILE A 185 6.11 -6.92 0.68
CA ILE A 185 5.35 -7.55 -0.40
C ILE A 185 4.44 -6.47 -0.96
N ASN A 186 4.53 -6.19 -2.25
CA ASN A 186 3.61 -5.23 -2.86
C ASN A 186 2.17 -5.79 -2.89
N ALA A 187 1.18 -4.91 -2.90
CA ALA A 187 -0.24 -5.29 -2.80
C ALA A 187 -0.68 -6.27 -3.91
N GLN A 188 -0.12 -6.12 -5.12
CA GLN A 188 -0.42 -7.00 -6.25
C GLN A 188 0.12 -8.43 -6.02
N GLU A 189 1.37 -8.57 -5.61
CA GLU A 189 1.97 -9.86 -5.27
C GLU A 189 1.22 -10.54 -4.13
N SER A 190 0.80 -9.76 -3.13
CA SER A 190 0.02 -10.26 -2.01
C SER A 190 -1.35 -10.79 -2.46
N LYS A 191 -2.07 -10.00 -3.28
CA LYS A 191 -3.32 -10.42 -3.95
C LYS A 191 -3.12 -11.71 -4.73
N GLN A 192 -2.12 -11.77 -5.62
CA GLN A 192 -1.81 -12.97 -6.40
C GLN A 192 -1.55 -14.19 -5.50
N LYS A 193 -0.71 -14.04 -4.47
CA LYS A 193 -0.38 -15.13 -3.54
C LYS A 193 -1.60 -15.63 -2.78
N LEU A 194 -2.50 -14.73 -2.36
CA LEU A 194 -3.73 -15.10 -1.67
C LEU A 194 -4.70 -15.87 -2.58
N TYR A 195 -4.85 -15.48 -3.84
CA TYR A 195 -5.64 -16.24 -4.82
C TYR A 195 -5.00 -17.60 -5.14
N LEU A 196 -3.67 -17.65 -5.31
CA LEU A 196 -2.94 -18.89 -5.54
C LEU A 196 -3.08 -19.86 -4.35
N TYR A 197 -2.95 -19.37 -3.11
CA TYR A 197 -3.14 -20.17 -1.90
C TYR A 197 -4.51 -20.85 -1.88
N ASN A 198 -5.58 -20.10 -2.17
CA ASN A 198 -6.93 -20.63 -2.23
C ASN A 198 -7.13 -21.62 -3.39
N ALA A 199 -6.54 -21.35 -4.56
CA ALA A 199 -6.61 -22.26 -5.71
C ALA A 199 -5.89 -23.60 -5.43
N VAL A 200 -4.71 -23.57 -4.81
CA VAL A 200 -3.96 -24.77 -4.41
C VAL A 200 -4.75 -25.59 -3.39
N ALA A 201 -5.34 -24.94 -2.37
CA ALA A 201 -6.16 -25.64 -1.38
C ALA A 201 -7.39 -26.33 -2.00
N LEU A 202 -8.01 -25.72 -3.02
CA LEU A 202 -9.11 -26.33 -3.77
C LEU A 202 -8.65 -27.51 -4.63
N GLU A 203 -7.49 -27.41 -5.26
CA GLU A 203 -6.88 -28.49 -6.04
C GLU A 203 -6.57 -29.71 -5.16
N GLU A 204 -5.97 -29.50 -3.99
CA GLU A 204 -5.69 -30.56 -3.03
C GLU A 204 -6.97 -31.23 -2.53
N ARG A 205 -8.00 -30.44 -2.22
CA ARG A 205 -9.31 -30.97 -1.84
C ARG A 205 -9.93 -31.82 -2.95
N LEU A 206 -9.87 -31.35 -4.20
CA LEU A 206 -10.36 -32.07 -5.37
C LEU A 206 -9.66 -33.43 -5.54
N LYS A 207 -8.33 -33.44 -5.51
CA LYS A 207 -7.50 -34.66 -5.62
C LYS A 207 -7.81 -35.63 -4.49
N ASN A 208 -7.90 -35.15 -3.25
CA ASN A 208 -8.22 -35.97 -2.08
C ASN A 208 -9.61 -36.61 -2.18
N CYS A 209 -10.63 -35.87 -2.65
CA CYS A 209 -11.96 -36.43 -2.87
C CYS A 209 -11.93 -37.56 -3.90
N MET A 210 -11.24 -37.36 -5.03
CA MET A 210 -11.14 -38.37 -6.09
C MET A 210 -10.38 -39.62 -5.63
N GLN A 211 -9.23 -39.45 -4.98
CA GLN A 211 -8.43 -40.55 -4.44
C GLN A 211 -9.22 -41.39 -3.42
N LYS A 212 -9.97 -40.74 -2.53
CA LYS A 212 -10.81 -41.43 -1.56
C LYS A 212 -11.96 -42.19 -2.22
N LEU A 213 -12.64 -41.59 -3.21
CA LEU A 213 -13.69 -42.27 -3.98
C LEU A 213 -13.13 -43.54 -4.64
N GLU A 214 -12.02 -43.42 -5.36
CA GLU A 214 -11.37 -44.57 -6.00
C GLU A 214 -10.98 -45.66 -5.00
N GLY A 215 -10.45 -45.27 -3.84
CA GLY A 215 -10.09 -46.19 -2.77
C GLY A 215 -11.30 -46.95 -2.21
N GLN A 216 -12.41 -46.25 -1.95
CA GLN A 216 -13.65 -46.87 -1.46
C GLN A 216 -14.25 -47.82 -2.50
N ILE A 217 -14.31 -47.42 -3.78
CA ILE A 217 -14.81 -48.28 -4.86
C ILE A 217 -13.97 -49.55 -5.01
N LYS A 218 -12.64 -49.45 -4.88
CA LYS A 218 -11.74 -50.61 -5.00
C LYS A 218 -11.86 -51.59 -3.84
N THR A 219 -12.22 -51.12 -2.64
CA THR A 219 -12.18 -51.92 -1.40
C THR A 219 -13.54 -52.43 -0.97
N THR A 220 -14.62 -51.78 -1.39
CA THR A 220 -16.00 -52.16 -1.07
C THR A 220 -16.55 -53.19 -2.06
N LYS A 221 -17.27 -54.19 -1.55
CA LYS A 221 -17.90 -55.25 -2.38
C LYS A 221 -19.41 -55.05 -2.53
N ASP A 222 -20.03 -54.37 -1.58
CA ASP A 222 -21.46 -54.09 -1.61
C ASP A 222 -21.77 -52.98 -2.61
N ARG A 223 -22.82 -53.18 -3.42
CA ARG A 223 -23.17 -52.27 -4.51
C ARG A 223 -23.91 -51.03 -4.01
N GLU A 224 -24.73 -51.15 -2.98
CA GLU A 224 -25.46 -50.01 -2.39
C GLU A 224 -24.46 -49.06 -1.72
N ASP A 225 -23.49 -49.60 -0.99
CA ASP A 225 -22.40 -48.80 -0.38
C ASP A 225 -21.59 -48.06 -1.46
N ILE A 226 -21.27 -48.72 -2.59
CA ILE A 226 -20.57 -48.08 -3.72
C ILE A 226 -21.39 -46.91 -4.29
N ASP A 227 -22.68 -47.11 -4.52
CA ASP A 227 -23.57 -46.08 -5.05
C ASP A 227 -23.68 -44.89 -4.08
N ASP A 228 -23.68 -45.14 -2.77
CA ASP A 228 -23.69 -44.09 -1.76
C ASP A 228 -22.37 -43.33 -1.67
N PHE A 229 -21.22 -44.00 -1.81
CA PHE A 229 -19.93 -43.32 -1.95
C PHE A 229 -19.89 -42.44 -3.20
N ILE A 230 -20.38 -42.94 -4.33
CA ILE A 230 -20.46 -42.19 -5.59
C ILE A 230 -21.28 -40.91 -5.39
N LYS A 231 -22.47 -40.98 -4.77
CA LYS A 231 -23.29 -39.79 -4.47
C LYS A 231 -22.57 -38.82 -3.53
N MET A 232 -22.00 -39.34 -2.44
CA MET A 232 -21.32 -38.52 -1.44
C MET A 232 -20.14 -37.75 -2.03
N TYR A 233 -19.22 -38.44 -2.71
CA TYR A 233 -18.06 -37.80 -3.31
C TYR A 233 -18.41 -36.96 -4.54
N GLY A 234 -19.44 -37.34 -5.31
CA GLY A 234 -20.00 -36.51 -6.37
C GLY A 234 -20.45 -35.13 -5.86
N ASN A 235 -21.21 -35.09 -4.76
CA ASN A 235 -21.61 -33.84 -4.14
C ASN A 235 -20.42 -33.06 -3.52
N GLN A 236 -19.40 -33.75 -3.00
CA GLN A 236 -18.18 -33.08 -2.54
C GLN A 236 -17.42 -32.40 -3.69
N ILE A 237 -17.26 -33.07 -4.83
CA ILE A 237 -16.61 -32.49 -6.03
C ILE A 237 -17.43 -31.33 -6.59
N ARG A 238 -18.77 -31.45 -6.64
CA ARG A 238 -19.69 -30.35 -6.96
C ARG A 238 -19.45 -29.13 -6.08
N THR A 239 -19.29 -29.34 -4.77
CA THR A 239 -19.00 -28.25 -3.81
C THR A 239 -17.62 -27.61 -4.07
N VAL A 240 -16.63 -28.39 -4.51
CA VAL A 240 -15.33 -27.84 -4.94
C VAL A 240 -15.48 -27.01 -6.21
N ALA A 241 -16.28 -27.45 -7.18
CA ALA A 241 -16.58 -26.67 -8.38
C ALA A 241 -17.19 -25.30 -8.04
N GLU A 242 -18.20 -25.28 -7.16
CA GLU A 242 -18.81 -24.04 -6.70
C GLU A 242 -17.82 -23.11 -6.00
N ALA A 243 -17.00 -23.63 -5.10
CA ALA A 243 -15.98 -22.84 -4.42
C ALA A 243 -14.93 -22.28 -5.39
N PHE A 244 -14.52 -23.09 -6.38
CA PHE A 244 -13.57 -22.68 -7.41
C PHE A 244 -14.14 -21.57 -8.30
N PHE A 245 -15.34 -21.74 -8.87
CA PHE A 245 -15.91 -20.69 -9.71
C PHE A 245 -16.26 -19.44 -8.90
N LYS A 246 -16.63 -19.56 -7.62
CA LYS A 246 -16.72 -18.41 -6.72
C LYS A 246 -15.38 -17.68 -6.57
N LEU A 247 -14.26 -18.39 -6.52
CA LEU A 247 -12.92 -17.81 -6.46
C LEU A 247 -12.56 -17.09 -7.77
N VAL A 248 -12.76 -17.75 -8.93
CA VAL A 248 -12.45 -17.18 -10.25
C VAL A 248 -13.30 -15.94 -10.54
N THR A 249 -14.60 -16.03 -10.27
CA THR A 249 -15.52 -14.91 -10.46
C THR A 249 -15.20 -13.75 -9.50
N CYS A 250 -14.71 -14.05 -8.30
CA CYS A 250 -14.24 -13.05 -7.32
C CYS A 250 -12.99 -12.34 -7.85
N PHE A 251 -12.06 -13.06 -8.48
CA PHE A 251 -10.84 -12.49 -9.06
C PHE A 251 -11.13 -11.45 -10.15
N TYR A 252 -12.10 -11.76 -11.01
CA TYR A 252 -12.49 -10.88 -12.12
C TYR A 252 -13.68 -9.97 -11.79
N HIS A 253 -13.98 -9.72 -10.50
CA HIS A 253 -15.19 -9.00 -10.08
C HIS A 253 -15.37 -7.64 -10.76
N GLU A 254 -14.29 -6.91 -11.05
CA GLU A 254 -14.34 -5.61 -11.75
C GLU A 254 -14.89 -5.69 -13.18
N LYS A 255 -14.77 -6.84 -13.84
CA LYS A 255 -15.32 -7.07 -15.18
C LYS A 255 -16.82 -7.33 -15.16
N PHE A 256 -17.41 -7.50 -13.97
CA PHE A 256 -18.78 -7.97 -13.80
C PHE A 256 -19.59 -6.96 -12.99
N ASP A 257 -20.81 -6.68 -13.44
CA ASP A 257 -21.75 -5.93 -12.62
C ASP A 257 -22.57 -6.89 -11.74
N PHE A 258 -22.10 -7.14 -10.52
CA PHE A 258 -22.86 -7.92 -9.54
C PHE A 258 -23.93 -7.11 -8.79
N LYS A 259 -24.21 -5.86 -9.17
CA LYS A 259 -25.15 -4.95 -8.48
C LYS A 259 -26.62 -5.35 -8.59
N GLU A 260 -26.97 -6.47 -9.23
CA GLU A 260 -28.35 -6.97 -9.21
C GLU A 260 -28.85 -7.23 -7.78
N LYS A 261 -29.91 -6.50 -7.40
CA LYS A 261 -30.27 -6.11 -6.03
C LYS A 261 -30.75 -7.22 -5.07
N ASN A 262 -30.89 -8.48 -5.50
CA ASN A 262 -31.68 -9.46 -4.73
C ASN A 262 -30.94 -10.75 -4.32
N LYS A 263 -29.66 -10.96 -4.70
CA LYS A 263 -28.95 -12.21 -4.38
C LYS A 263 -27.52 -11.94 -3.87
N GLU A 264 -27.23 -12.36 -2.64
CA GLU A 264 -25.89 -12.26 -2.05
C GLU A 264 -24.89 -13.07 -2.90
N TYR A 265 -23.64 -12.59 -3.01
CA TYR A 265 -22.61 -13.25 -3.83
C TYR A 265 -22.44 -14.74 -3.49
N ASN A 266 -22.49 -15.09 -2.21
CA ASN A 266 -22.31 -16.48 -1.77
C ASN A 266 -23.50 -17.37 -2.04
N ASP A 267 -24.69 -16.81 -2.25
CA ASP A 267 -25.89 -17.57 -2.60
C ASP A 267 -25.96 -17.85 -4.11
N ARG A 268 -25.05 -17.27 -4.92
CA ARG A 268 -24.95 -17.53 -6.37
C ARG A 268 -24.59 -18.99 -6.65
N LEU A 269 -25.36 -19.59 -7.54
CA LEU A 269 -25.18 -20.96 -8.00
C LEU A 269 -24.18 -21.01 -9.16
N LEU A 270 -23.74 -22.22 -9.54
CA LEU A 270 -22.72 -22.39 -10.58
C LEU A 270 -23.08 -21.68 -11.90
N GLY A 271 -24.34 -21.74 -12.32
CA GLY A 271 -24.82 -21.06 -13.53
C GLY A 271 -24.66 -19.53 -13.45
N ASP A 272 -24.98 -18.94 -12.30
CA ASP A 272 -24.86 -17.48 -12.06
C ASP A 272 -23.39 -17.03 -12.10
N LEU A 273 -22.47 -17.90 -11.68
CA LEU A 273 -21.03 -17.64 -11.62
C LEU A 273 -20.36 -17.82 -12.98
N ILE A 274 -20.73 -18.87 -13.71
CA ILE A 274 -20.13 -19.25 -15.00
C ILE A 274 -20.63 -18.37 -16.15
N SER A 275 -21.89 -17.92 -16.13
CA SER A 275 -22.45 -17.07 -17.19
C SER A 275 -21.58 -15.84 -17.51
N PRO A 276 -21.18 -14.99 -16.53
CA PRO A 276 -20.31 -13.86 -16.81
C PRO A 276 -18.90 -14.29 -17.24
N LEU A 277 -18.38 -15.41 -16.72
CA LEU A 277 -17.06 -15.92 -17.10
C LEU A 277 -16.99 -16.30 -18.58
N LYS A 278 -18.01 -16.99 -19.11
CA LYS A 278 -18.11 -17.33 -20.54
C LYS A 278 -18.12 -16.10 -21.45
N LYS A 279 -18.66 -14.99 -20.95
CA LYS A 279 -18.82 -13.76 -21.73
C LYS A 279 -17.55 -12.90 -21.77
N TYR A 280 -16.76 -12.87 -20.70
CA TYR A 280 -15.67 -11.89 -20.55
C TYR A 280 -14.29 -12.47 -20.23
N VAL A 281 -14.20 -13.76 -19.89
CA VAL A 281 -12.95 -14.41 -19.45
C VAL A 281 -12.61 -15.61 -20.32
N TYR A 282 -13.55 -16.55 -20.45
CA TYR A 282 -13.42 -17.81 -21.17
C TYR A 282 -14.30 -17.78 -22.44
N THR A 283 -13.83 -17.08 -23.47
CA THR A 283 -14.65 -16.70 -24.63
C THR A 283 -14.48 -17.62 -25.84
N SER A 284 -13.69 -18.69 -25.73
CA SER A 284 -13.53 -19.66 -26.83
C SER A 284 -14.77 -20.55 -26.96
N GLN A 285 -15.01 -21.10 -28.16
CA GLN A 285 -16.13 -22.04 -28.37
C GLN A 285 -15.97 -23.32 -27.52
N ASP A 286 -14.72 -23.79 -27.36
CA ASP A 286 -14.41 -24.95 -26.54
C ASP A 286 -14.69 -24.67 -25.06
N ASP A 287 -14.32 -23.48 -24.56
CA ASP A 287 -14.64 -23.07 -23.19
C ASP A 287 -16.14 -22.98 -22.94
N GLU A 288 -16.89 -22.42 -23.87
CA GLU A 288 -18.35 -22.33 -23.75
C GLU A 288 -18.98 -23.72 -23.62
N LEU A 289 -18.50 -24.68 -24.42
CA LEU A 289 -18.93 -26.08 -24.34
C LEU A 289 -18.56 -26.70 -22.99
N HIS A 290 -17.29 -26.66 -22.59
CA HIS A 290 -16.80 -27.29 -21.36
C HIS A 290 -17.46 -26.71 -20.11
N LEU A 291 -17.56 -25.39 -20.01
CA LEU A 291 -18.21 -24.72 -18.88
C LEU A 291 -19.70 -25.03 -18.81
N SER A 292 -20.38 -25.16 -19.95
CA SER A 292 -21.78 -25.58 -19.98
C SER A 292 -21.95 -27.04 -19.55
N THR A 293 -21.02 -27.92 -19.93
CA THR A 293 -20.96 -29.31 -19.45
C THR A 293 -20.73 -29.37 -17.94
N ILE A 294 -19.82 -28.56 -17.39
CA ILE A 294 -19.58 -28.47 -15.95
C ILE A 294 -20.86 -28.09 -15.19
N VAL A 295 -21.60 -27.07 -15.66
CA VAL A 295 -22.88 -26.66 -15.03
C VAL A 295 -23.89 -27.80 -15.06
N ARG A 296 -24.04 -28.48 -16.20
CA ARG A 296 -24.95 -29.61 -16.35
C ARG A 296 -24.62 -30.71 -15.34
N ILE A 297 -23.37 -31.19 -15.35
CA ILE A 297 -22.93 -32.28 -14.48
C ILE A 297 -23.06 -31.90 -13.00
N ALA A 298 -22.59 -30.70 -12.62
CA ALA A 298 -22.67 -30.24 -11.24
C ALA A 298 -24.12 -30.21 -10.72
N ASN A 299 -25.09 -29.80 -11.54
CA ASN A 299 -26.51 -29.82 -11.16
C ASN A 299 -27.05 -31.25 -10.99
N GLU A 300 -26.65 -32.19 -11.86
CA GLU A 300 -27.02 -33.60 -11.75
C GLU A 300 -26.46 -34.25 -10.47
N LEU A 301 -25.25 -33.87 -10.05
CA LEU A 301 -24.58 -34.33 -8.83
C LEU A 301 -25.15 -33.75 -7.52
N SER A 302 -26.14 -32.85 -7.59
CA SER A 302 -26.80 -32.33 -6.39
C SER A 302 -27.67 -33.41 -5.73
N HIS A 303 -27.61 -33.55 -4.40
CA HIS A 303 -28.50 -34.47 -3.67
C HIS A 303 -29.98 -34.18 -3.90
N ASP A 304 -30.32 -32.93 -4.22
CA ASP A 304 -31.70 -32.47 -4.45
C ASP A 304 -32.22 -32.78 -5.86
N SER A 305 -31.37 -33.27 -6.78
CA SER A 305 -31.76 -33.51 -8.18
C SER A 305 -32.65 -34.75 -8.35
N GLY A 306 -32.54 -35.72 -7.44
CA GLY A 306 -33.18 -37.04 -7.57
C GLY A 306 -32.70 -37.87 -8.76
N LEU A 307 -31.67 -37.41 -9.49
CA LEU A 307 -31.13 -38.08 -10.67
C LEU A 307 -30.07 -39.12 -10.28
N PRO A 308 -29.93 -40.21 -11.05
CA PRO A 308 -28.89 -41.21 -10.80
C PRO A 308 -27.51 -40.61 -11.07
N VAL A 309 -26.69 -40.53 -10.02
CA VAL A 309 -25.30 -40.06 -10.09
C VAL A 309 -24.43 -41.13 -10.75
N LYS A 310 -23.72 -40.78 -11.83
CA LYS A 310 -22.80 -41.71 -12.52
C LYS A 310 -21.35 -41.35 -12.23
N ILE A 311 -20.54 -42.38 -12.05
CA ILE A 311 -19.09 -42.22 -11.88
C ILE A 311 -18.43 -41.54 -13.10
N ALA A 312 -18.94 -41.77 -14.32
CA ALA A 312 -18.41 -41.14 -15.52
C ALA A 312 -18.56 -39.61 -15.47
N ASP A 313 -19.69 -39.10 -14.99
CA ASP A 313 -19.92 -37.66 -14.83
C ASP A 313 -18.98 -37.07 -13.77
N ILE A 314 -18.72 -37.80 -12.68
CA ILE A 314 -17.74 -37.40 -11.66
C ILE A 314 -16.33 -37.30 -12.25
N CYS A 315 -15.90 -38.31 -13.03
CA CYS A 315 -14.61 -38.31 -13.69
C CYS A 315 -14.47 -37.16 -14.69
N GLU A 316 -15.51 -36.89 -15.49
CA GLU A 316 -15.52 -35.80 -16.45
C GLU A 316 -15.43 -34.43 -15.75
N LEU A 317 -16.24 -34.21 -14.69
CA LEU A 317 -16.16 -32.99 -13.90
C LEU A 317 -14.79 -32.81 -13.26
N TYR A 318 -14.19 -33.89 -12.72
CA TYR A 318 -12.84 -33.85 -12.15
C TYR A 318 -11.80 -33.38 -13.17
N VAL A 319 -11.81 -33.93 -14.39
CA VAL A 319 -10.86 -33.55 -15.46
C VAL A 319 -10.99 -32.07 -15.79
N TRP A 320 -12.20 -31.56 -15.98
CA TRP A 320 -12.40 -30.16 -16.31
C TRP A 320 -12.02 -29.21 -15.17
N LEU A 321 -12.31 -29.58 -13.92
CA LEU A 321 -11.88 -28.78 -12.77
C LEU A 321 -10.36 -28.73 -12.64
N VAL A 322 -9.65 -29.85 -12.86
CA VAL A 322 -8.18 -29.85 -12.87
C VAL A 322 -7.63 -28.91 -13.94
N TYR A 323 -8.20 -28.97 -15.15
CA TYR A 323 -7.83 -28.07 -16.25
C TYR A 323 -8.01 -26.59 -15.88
N TYR A 324 -9.22 -26.19 -15.47
CA TYR A 324 -9.50 -24.79 -15.17
C TYR A 324 -8.78 -24.28 -13.92
N ILE A 325 -8.54 -25.12 -12.91
CA ILE A 325 -7.70 -24.75 -11.77
C ILE A 325 -6.26 -24.47 -12.22
N SER A 326 -5.72 -25.28 -13.14
CA SER A 326 -4.37 -25.06 -13.68
C SER A 326 -4.30 -23.76 -14.48
N ASP A 327 -5.21 -23.56 -15.43
CA ASP A 327 -5.31 -22.34 -16.24
C ASP A 327 -5.49 -21.10 -15.33
N PHE A 328 -6.33 -21.18 -14.31
CA PHE A 328 -6.54 -20.06 -13.39
C PHE A 328 -5.27 -19.69 -12.61
N LYS A 329 -4.49 -20.67 -12.14
CA LYS A 329 -3.19 -20.41 -11.49
C LYS A 329 -2.21 -19.72 -12.43
N GLU A 330 -2.16 -20.11 -13.69
CA GLU A 330 -1.34 -19.47 -14.72
C GLU A 330 -1.79 -18.02 -14.98
N ARG A 331 -3.10 -17.79 -15.05
CA ARG A 331 -3.68 -16.43 -15.18
C ARG A 331 -3.38 -15.55 -13.99
N ILE A 332 -3.45 -16.07 -12.76
CA ILE A 332 -3.08 -15.29 -11.57
C ILE A 332 -1.60 -14.91 -11.62
N SER A 333 -0.74 -15.86 -11.98
CA SER A 333 0.72 -15.65 -12.02
C SER A 333 1.14 -14.65 -13.10
N SER A 334 0.36 -14.54 -14.18
CA SER A 334 0.56 -13.58 -15.27
C SER A 334 -0.26 -12.29 -15.13
N TYR A 335 -1.03 -12.14 -14.05
CA TYR A 335 -1.92 -11.00 -13.85
C TYR A 335 -1.16 -9.74 -13.47
N ASP A 336 -1.37 -8.66 -14.22
CA ASP A 336 -0.78 -7.35 -13.95
C ASP A 336 -1.86 -6.30 -13.68
N ASP A 337 -2.02 -5.92 -12.41
CA ASP A 337 -3.05 -4.97 -11.94
C ASP A 337 -2.56 -3.53 -11.90
N ARG A 338 -1.30 -3.28 -12.29
CA ARG A 338 -0.80 -1.91 -12.44
C ARG A 338 -1.74 -1.20 -13.39
N CYS A 339 -2.41 -0.17 -12.86
CA CYS A 339 -3.33 0.68 -13.60
C CYS A 339 -2.69 1.04 -14.94
N LYS A 340 -3.06 0.35 -16.03
CA LYS A 340 -2.77 0.84 -17.38
C LYS A 340 -3.79 1.95 -17.57
N PRO A 341 -3.39 3.23 -17.50
CA PRO A 341 -4.36 4.30 -17.63
C PRO A 341 -5.08 4.10 -18.96
N LYS A 342 -6.41 3.99 -18.93
CA LYS A 342 -7.24 4.15 -20.13
C LYS A 342 -7.27 5.64 -20.45
N VAL A 343 -6.16 6.13 -20.95
CA VAL A 343 -6.08 7.27 -21.87
C VAL A 343 -5.55 6.67 -23.16
N LEU A 344 -5.85 7.23 -24.33
CA LEU A 344 -4.99 6.97 -25.48
C LEU A 344 -3.60 7.53 -25.13
N ALA A 345 -2.81 6.77 -24.38
CA ALA A 345 -1.56 7.26 -23.82
C ALA A 345 -0.52 7.24 -24.93
N LYS A 346 -0.03 8.43 -25.28
CA LYS A 346 1.24 8.57 -25.99
C LYS A 346 2.31 7.77 -25.22
N PRO A 347 3.30 7.16 -25.89
CA PRO A 347 4.34 6.39 -25.21
C PRO A 347 5.08 7.24 -24.17
N SER A 348 5.55 6.59 -23.09
CA SER A 348 6.30 7.26 -22.02
C SER A 348 7.56 7.96 -22.58
N PRO A 349 7.89 9.18 -22.15
CA PRO A 349 9.06 9.89 -22.63
C PRO A 349 10.38 9.45 -21.95
N LEU A 350 10.33 8.59 -20.93
CA LEU A 350 11.50 8.27 -20.09
C LEU A 350 12.71 7.74 -20.88
N ASP A 351 12.53 6.70 -21.69
CA ASP A 351 13.64 6.14 -22.50
C ASP A 351 14.23 7.20 -23.45
N TYR A 352 13.37 8.05 -24.02
CA TYR A 352 13.80 9.14 -24.90
C TYR A 352 14.57 10.22 -24.14
N ILE A 353 14.12 10.58 -22.93
CA ILE A 353 14.82 11.52 -22.05
C ILE A 353 16.20 10.97 -21.70
N ASP A 354 16.30 9.72 -21.27
CA ASP A 354 17.57 9.09 -20.87
C ASP A 354 18.56 9.03 -22.05
N GLU A 355 18.08 8.66 -23.24
CA GLU A 355 18.91 8.63 -24.45
C GLU A 355 19.38 10.01 -24.93
N ASN A 356 18.65 11.08 -24.60
CA ASN A 356 18.92 12.43 -25.09
C ASN A 356 19.40 13.42 -24.03
N LEU A 357 19.42 13.04 -22.75
CA LEU A 357 19.78 13.91 -21.62
C LEU A 357 21.11 14.65 -21.86
N LYS A 358 22.13 13.91 -22.28
CA LYS A 358 23.49 14.44 -22.56
C LYS A 358 23.65 15.05 -23.95
N LYS A 359 22.63 14.94 -24.81
CA LYS A 359 22.63 15.45 -26.19
C LYS A 359 21.89 16.79 -26.30
N TRP A 360 20.97 17.07 -25.38
CA TRP A 360 20.25 18.34 -25.37
C TRP A 360 21.19 19.51 -25.11
N ASN A 361 20.95 20.58 -25.86
CA ASN A 361 21.60 21.86 -25.70
C ASN A 361 20.58 22.88 -25.20
N PHE A 362 20.85 23.45 -24.03
CA PHE A 362 20.01 24.42 -23.32
C PHE A 362 20.60 25.84 -23.35
N ASN A 363 21.56 26.14 -24.23
CA ASN A 363 22.20 27.45 -24.30
C ASN A 363 21.21 28.59 -24.56
N ASP A 364 20.19 28.36 -25.40
CA ASP A 364 19.14 29.35 -25.64
C ASP A 364 18.38 29.67 -24.33
N ALA A 365 17.99 28.65 -23.56
CA ALA A 365 17.35 28.82 -22.26
C ALA A 365 18.24 29.56 -21.26
N ILE A 366 19.55 29.29 -21.26
CA ILE A 366 20.53 29.98 -20.42
C ILE A 366 20.60 31.47 -20.78
N VAL A 367 20.75 31.79 -22.07
CA VAL A 367 20.85 33.18 -22.55
C VAL A 367 19.57 33.98 -22.27
N GLU A 368 18.41 33.34 -22.35
CA GLU A 368 17.12 33.98 -22.09
C GLU A 368 16.84 34.24 -20.60
N THR A 369 17.35 33.40 -19.70
CA THR A 369 16.95 33.41 -18.28
C THR A 369 18.05 33.88 -17.32
N VAL A 370 19.32 33.61 -17.63
CA VAL A 370 20.43 33.91 -16.72
C VAL A 370 20.94 35.33 -16.96
N ASN A 371 20.46 36.27 -16.16
CA ASN A 371 20.98 37.63 -16.11
C ASN A 371 22.15 37.73 -15.13
N THR A 372 23.29 38.25 -15.58
CA THR A 372 24.55 38.34 -14.81
C THR A 372 24.65 39.55 -13.89
N THR A 373 23.60 40.36 -13.78
CA THR A 373 23.62 41.65 -13.07
C THR A 373 23.17 41.58 -11.61
N SER A 374 22.74 40.42 -11.09
CA SER A 374 22.35 40.26 -9.69
C SER A 374 23.55 39.88 -8.80
N SER A 375 23.79 40.68 -7.76
CA SER A 375 24.67 40.29 -6.65
C SER A 375 23.88 39.49 -5.62
N SER A 376 24.01 38.16 -5.63
CA SER A 376 23.42 37.26 -4.64
C SER A 376 24.46 36.82 -3.61
N SER A 377 24.06 36.54 -2.37
CA SER A 377 24.92 35.99 -1.31
C SER A 377 25.28 34.51 -1.55
N CYS A 378 24.54 33.83 -2.43
CA CYS A 378 24.83 32.48 -2.92
C CYS A 378 24.84 32.39 -4.45
N THR A 379 25.52 31.37 -4.96
CA THR A 379 25.36 30.91 -6.34
C THR A 379 24.81 29.49 -6.37
N TYR A 380 24.17 29.13 -7.48
CA TYR A 380 23.42 27.89 -7.61
C TYR A 380 23.98 27.06 -8.75
N HIS A 381 24.25 25.79 -8.47
CA HIS A 381 24.59 24.79 -9.48
C HIS A 381 23.43 23.81 -9.63
N MET A 382 23.01 23.58 -10.88
CA MET A 382 21.89 22.72 -11.21
C MET A 382 22.37 21.30 -11.56
N ARG A 383 21.84 20.31 -10.85
CA ARG A 383 22.14 18.89 -11.01
C ARG A 383 20.87 18.10 -11.32
N ILE A 384 20.99 17.03 -12.11
CA ILE A 384 19.88 16.11 -12.36
C ILE A 384 19.73 15.14 -11.18
N GLU A 385 18.50 15.02 -10.67
CA GLU A 385 18.14 14.03 -9.66
C GLU A 385 17.98 12.66 -10.33
N GLN A 386 18.84 11.70 -9.97
CA GLN A 386 18.77 10.34 -10.50
C GLN A 386 17.61 9.60 -9.83
N THR A 387 16.56 9.29 -10.60
CA THR A 387 15.28 8.84 -10.03
C THR A 387 15.16 7.33 -9.76
N PHE A 388 16.13 6.48 -10.08
CA PHE A 388 16.07 5.04 -9.76
C PHE A 388 17.46 4.39 -9.63
N LEU A 389 17.72 3.74 -8.47
CA LEU A 389 18.53 2.52 -8.28
C LEU A 389 19.86 2.39 -9.05
N ASP A 390 20.75 3.37 -8.97
CA ASP A 390 22.19 3.11 -9.09
C ASP A 390 22.88 3.56 -7.79
N TRP A 391 22.78 2.71 -6.75
CA TRP A 391 23.72 2.75 -5.62
C TRP A 391 25.08 2.22 -6.09
N ASP A 392 25.69 2.93 -7.03
CA ASP A 392 27.09 2.74 -7.33
C ASP A 392 27.87 3.50 -6.24
N LEU A 393 28.03 2.83 -5.10
CA LEU A 393 28.71 3.27 -3.86
C LEU A 393 30.14 3.84 -4.06
N PHE A 394 30.62 3.87 -5.31
CA PHE A 394 31.96 4.26 -5.72
C PHE A 394 31.99 5.30 -6.86
N ASN A 395 30.83 5.79 -7.33
CA ASN A 395 30.79 6.75 -8.42
C ASN A 395 30.56 8.18 -7.89
N ASN A 396 31.64 8.96 -7.79
CA ASN A 396 31.60 10.37 -7.34
C ASN A 396 31.16 11.35 -8.44
N GLY A 397 30.55 10.84 -9.51
CA GLY A 397 30.09 11.62 -10.66
C GLY A 397 28.65 12.07 -10.50
N ALA A 398 28.36 13.32 -10.84
CA ALA A 398 27.02 13.90 -10.87
C ALA A 398 26.76 14.60 -12.20
N ASP A 399 25.52 14.52 -12.71
CA ASP A 399 25.13 15.14 -13.98
C ASP A 399 24.73 16.61 -13.75
N TYR A 400 25.61 17.53 -14.16
CA TYR A 400 25.43 18.98 -14.01
C TYR A 400 25.09 19.67 -15.32
N LEU A 401 24.32 20.76 -15.24
CA LEU A 401 24.17 21.71 -16.35
C LEU A 401 25.44 22.56 -16.47
N CYS A 402 26.10 22.49 -17.63
CA CYS A 402 27.36 23.21 -17.88
C CYS A 402 27.17 24.53 -18.64
N LYS A 403 28.19 25.38 -18.60
CA LYS A 403 28.24 26.71 -19.25
C LYS A 403 28.01 26.68 -20.76
N ASP A 404 28.25 25.54 -21.41
CA ASP A 404 28.04 25.34 -22.85
C ASP A 404 26.63 24.85 -23.19
N GLY A 405 25.74 24.74 -22.20
CA GLY A 405 24.35 24.36 -22.34
C GLY A 405 24.09 22.85 -22.32
N TYR A 406 25.12 22.02 -22.20
CA TYR A 406 24.95 20.56 -22.14
C TYR A 406 24.93 20.05 -20.70
N ILE A 407 24.31 18.89 -20.48
CA ILE A 407 24.40 18.14 -19.23
C ILE A 407 25.60 17.19 -19.31
N LYS A 408 26.52 17.28 -18.35
CA LYS A 408 27.73 16.46 -18.29
C LYS A 408 27.90 15.80 -16.92
N THR A 409 28.38 14.56 -16.91
CA THR A 409 28.79 13.89 -15.69
C THR A 409 30.15 14.43 -15.25
N LEU A 410 30.18 15.16 -14.13
CA LEU A 410 31.39 15.73 -13.56
C LEU A 410 31.66 15.14 -12.18
N ASN A 411 32.93 15.08 -11.79
CA ASN A 411 33.28 14.76 -10.41
C ASN A 411 32.83 15.94 -9.53
N GLN A 412 32.22 15.68 -8.38
CA GLN A 412 31.77 16.73 -7.44
C GLN A 412 32.89 17.71 -7.02
N THR A 413 34.15 17.30 -7.15
CA THR A 413 35.33 18.14 -6.85
C THR A 413 35.81 19.01 -8.01
N ASP A 414 35.36 18.78 -9.24
CA ASP A 414 35.71 19.58 -10.44
C ASP A 414 34.46 20.17 -11.08
N VAL A 415 34.03 21.31 -10.53
CA VAL A 415 32.84 22.06 -10.97
C VAL A 415 33.19 23.22 -11.92
N SER A 416 34.38 23.21 -12.54
CA SER A 416 34.87 24.31 -13.36
C SER A 416 34.04 24.60 -14.62
N GLU A 417 33.39 23.56 -15.16
CA GLU A 417 32.50 23.63 -16.33
C GLU A 417 31.04 23.93 -15.98
N VAL A 418 30.64 23.82 -14.70
CA VAL A 418 29.26 23.96 -14.24
C VAL A 418 28.77 25.40 -14.44
N LEU A 419 27.53 25.55 -14.87
CA LEU A 419 26.87 26.85 -14.97
C LEU A 419 26.62 27.41 -13.57
N GLU A 420 27.16 28.59 -13.30
CA GLU A 420 26.91 29.33 -12.06
C GLU A 420 25.74 30.29 -12.26
N VAL A 421 24.66 30.09 -11.49
CA VAL A 421 23.46 30.95 -11.54
C VAL A 421 23.42 31.83 -10.28
N ASN A 422 23.16 33.13 -10.45
CA ASN A 422 23.31 34.14 -9.38
C ASN A 422 21.99 34.63 -8.77
N SER A 423 20.87 33.91 -8.94
CA SER A 423 19.61 34.20 -8.24
C SER A 423 18.65 33.00 -8.29
N LYS A 424 17.77 32.88 -7.29
CA LYS A 424 16.72 31.84 -7.26
C LYS A 424 15.72 32.03 -8.40
N GLU A 425 15.40 33.27 -8.74
CA GLU A 425 14.49 33.61 -9.83
C GLU A 425 15.03 33.13 -11.18
N ASN A 426 16.34 33.28 -11.41
CA ASN A 426 16.98 32.77 -12.63
C ASN A 426 16.96 31.24 -12.65
N VAL A 427 17.15 30.57 -11.50
CA VAL A 427 17.05 29.10 -11.42
C VAL A 427 15.63 28.63 -11.75
N ILE A 428 14.60 29.26 -11.17
CA ILE A 428 13.19 28.92 -11.44
C ILE A 428 12.88 29.11 -12.94
N ALA A 429 13.22 30.27 -13.49
CA ALA A 429 12.99 30.58 -14.89
C ALA A 429 13.74 29.61 -15.83
N LEU A 430 14.98 29.23 -15.48
CA LEU A 430 15.79 28.30 -16.25
C LEU A 430 15.22 26.86 -16.19
N VAL A 431 14.80 26.39 -15.01
CA VAL A 431 14.12 25.09 -14.85
C VAL A 431 12.84 25.03 -15.70
N GLU A 432 12.04 26.09 -15.66
CA GLU A 432 10.82 26.20 -16.47
C GLU A 432 11.13 26.18 -17.98
N ALA A 433 12.10 26.98 -18.43
CA ALA A 433 12.51 27.04 -19.82
C ALA A 433 13.05 25.69 -20.33
N ILE A 434 13.90 25.02 -19.56
CA ILE A 434 14.44 23.70 -19.90
C ILE A 434 13.31 22.66 -19.96
N ASN A 435 12.45 22.60 -18.95
CA ASN A 435 11.36 21.63 -18.94
C ASN A 435 10.37 21.87 -20.08
N ASN A 436 10.09 23.11 -20.46
CA ASN A 436 9.26 23.43 -21.63
C ASN A 436 9.90 22.97 -22.95
N LYS A 437 11.23 23.10 -23.07
CA LYS A 437 11.97 22.55 -24.21
C LYS A 437 11.88 21.02 -24.27
N VAL A 438 12.10 20.34 -23.15
CA VAL A 438 12.00 18.87 -23.04
C VAL A 438 10.59 18.39 -23.42
N LYS A 439 9.55 19.07 -22.92
CA LYS A 439 8.15 18.81 -23.31
C LYS A 439 7.93 18.93 -24.80
N SER A 440 8.38 20.04 -25.39
CA SER A 440 8.21 20.31 -26.83
C SER A 440 8.93 19.27 -27.70
N ASP A 441 10.15 18.87 -27.31
CA ASP A 441 10.92 17.85 -28.02
C ASP A 441 10.24 16.46 -27.91
N CYS A 442 9.71 16.10 -26.73
CA CYS A 442 8.96 14.86 -26.53
C CYS A 442 7.63 14.85 -27.29
N GLU A 443 6.89 15.95 -27.28
CA GLU A 443 5.64 16.12 -28.04
C GLU A 443 5.88 15.93 -29.54
N ALA A 444 6.98 16.48 -30.08
CA ALA A 444 7.35 16.33 -31.48
C ALA A 444 7.65 14.87 -31.88
N GLN A 445 8.05 14.02 -30.93
CA GLN A 445 8.22 12.57 -31.11
C GLN A 445 6.92 11.78 -30.88
N GLY A 446 5.81 12.44 -30.58
CA GLY A 446 4.54 11.80 -30.26
C GLY A 446 4.52 11.12 -28.89
N LEU A 447 5.40 11.52 -27.97
CA LEU A 447 5.51 11.02 -26.59
C LEU A 447 4.62 11.84 -25.64
N ASP A 448 4.37 11.29 -24.45
CA ASP A 448 3.55 11.93 -23.42
C ASP A 448 4.26 13.16 -22.80
N GLU A 449 3.84 14.34 -23.24
CA GLU A 449 4.36 15.64 -22.81
C GLU A 449 4.06 15.99 -21.35
N GLU A 450 2.99 15.44 -20.75
CA GLU A 450 2.66 15.71 -19.35
C GLU A 450 3.68 15.05 -18.40
N ARG A 451 4.33 13.98 -18.86
CA ARG A 451 5.39 13.26 -18.14
C ARG A 451 6.80 13.64 -18.56
N ALA A 452 6.94 14.57 -19.50
CA ALA A 452 8.24 15.00 -20.02
C ALA A 452 8.81 16.14 -19.17
N TYR A 453 9.63 15.82 -18.18
CA TYR A 453 10.36 16.82 -17.39
C TYR A 453 11.65 16.21 -16.84
N LEU A 454 12.59 17.08 -16.48
CA LEU A 454 13.80 16.73 -15.75
C LEU A 454 13.60 17.05 -14.27
N SER A 455 13.96 16.11 -13.40
CA SER A 455 14.04 16.35 -11.95
C SER A 455 15.37 17.00 -11.62
N TRP A 456 15.33 18.07 -10.83
CA TRP A 456 16.49 18.90 -10.51
C TRP A 456 16.77 18.88 -9.01
N ASP A 457 18.04 18.73 -8.67
CA ASP A 457 18.59 19.09 -7.37
C ASP A 457 19.53 20.29 -7.53
N ILE A 458 19.67 21.08 -6.47
CA ILE A 458 20.39 22.36 -6.50
C ILE A 458 21.43 22.38 -5.39
N ASP A 459 22.69 22.55 -5.78
CA ASP A 459 23.78 22.83 -4.85
C ASP A 459 23.85 24.34 -4.63
N ILE A 460 23.75 24.77 -3.37
CA ILE A 460 23.73 26.17 -2.96
C ILE A 460 25.11 26.55 -2.42
N ILE A 461 25.84 27.36 -3.18
CA ILE A 461 27.21 27.74 -2.85
C ILE A 461 27.22 29.11 -2.19
N ARG A 462 27.48 29.12 -0.89
CA ARG A 462 27.61 30.34 -0.09
C ARG A 462 28.84 31.15 -0.52
N LYS A 463 28.63 32.43 -0.88
CA LYS A 463 29.71 33.37 -1.23
C LYS A 463 29.97 34.38 -0.12
N ASN A 464 28.92 34.79 0.58
CA ASN A 464 28.99 35.77 1.66
C ASN A 464 28.57 35.13 2.97
N LYS A 465 28.99 35.76 4.08
CA LYS A 465 28.45 35.42 5.40
C LYS A 465 26.98 35.80 5.48
N PRO A 466 26.12 35.01 6.15
CA PRO A 466 24.74 35.39 6.37
C PRO A 466 24.68 36.70 7.17
N SER A 467 23.64 37.50 6.93
CA SER A 467 23.50 38.83 7.54
C SER A 467 22.60 38.84 8.78
N HIS A 468 21.77 37.79 8.94
CA HIS A 468 20.78 37.67 10.01
C HIS A 468 20.79 36.28 10.62
N LEU A 469 20.49 36.19 11.91
CA LEU A 469 20.20 34.93 12.58
C LEU A 469 18.77 35.01 13.09
N PHE A 470 17.90 34.18 12.52
CA PHE A 470 16.50 34.12 12.92
C PHE A 470 16.34 33.84 14.43
N THR A 471 15.27 34.38 14.98
CA THR A 471 14.93 34.31 16.40
C THR A 471 13.66 33.48 16.62
N PHE A 472 13.47 33.01 17.85
CA PHE A 472 12.25 32.31 18.24
C PHE A 472 10.98 33.15 17.97
N ASP A 473 11.02 34.44 18.29
CA ASP A 473 9.88 35.33 18.08
C ASP A 473 9.54 35.52 16.59
N GLU A 474 10.55 35.59 15.71
CA GLU A 474 10.33 35.64 14.26
C GLU A 474 9.67 34.36 13.75
N ILE A 475 10.16 33.19 14.16
CA ILE A 475 9.57 31.89 13.79
C ILE A 475 8.13 31.80 14.28
N LYS A 476 7.89 32.15 15.55
CA LYS A 476 6.57 32.11 16.16
C LYS A 476 5.60 33.08 15.46
N GLN A 477 6.06 34.27 15.10
CA GLN A 477 5.25 35.26 14.39
C GLN A 477 4.92 34.78 12.97
N LEU A 478 5.89 34.23 12.24
CA LEU A 478 5.64 33.63 10.92
C LEU A 478 4.59 32.53 11.02
N MET A 479 4.73 31.63 11.97
CA MET A 479 3.75 30.56 12.21
C MET A 479 2.37 31.13 12.55
N ALA A 480 2.27 32.17 13.38
CA ALA A 480 1.00 32.81 13.71
C ALA A 480 0.31 33.47 12.50
N ASP A 481 1.09 34.06 11.61
CA ASP A 481 0.60 34.83 10.45
C ASP A 481 0.27 33.97 9.23
N ALA A 482 0.75 32.72 9.19
CA ALA A 482 0.54 31.83 8.05
C ALA A 482 -0.92 31.34 7.90
N ASP A 483 -1.30 31.04 6.65
CA ASP A 483 -2.66 30.62 6.29
C ASP A 483 -2.75 29.10 6.32
N ASP A 484 -3.33 28.55 7.38
CA ASP A 484 -3.50 27.09 7.56
C ASP A 484 -4.47 26.47 6.55
N SER A 485 -5.18 27.25 5.73
CA SER A 485 -5.95 26.69 4.60
C SER A 485 -5.06 26.23 3.44
N LYS A 486 -3.76 26.48 3.51
CA LYS A 486 -2.75 26.11 2.51
C LYS A 486 -1.69 25.20 3.14
N ASN A 487 -0.99 24.46 2.30
CA ASN A 487 0.23 23.78 2.73
C ASN A 487 1.30 24.83 2.97
N ASN A 488 1.93 24.81 4.15
CA ASN A 488 2.95 25.75 4.54
C ASN A 488 4.27 25.00 4.75
N LYS A 489 5.40 25.60 4.38
CA LYS A 489 6.72 25.05 4.66
C LYS A 489 7.60 26.17 5.17
N LEU A 490 8.20 25.97 6.33
CA LEU A 490 9.17 26.90 6.89
C LEU A 490 10.54 26.63 6.26
N VAL A 491 11.20 27.70 5.82
CA VAL A 491 12.50 27.67 5.17
C VAL A 491 13.39 28.78 5.73
N ILE A 492 14.71 28.56 5.74
CA ILE A 492 15.69 29.59 6.05
C ILE A 492 16.44 29.92 4.77
N ASP A 493 16.53 31.20 4.43
CA ASP A 493 17.26 31.67 3.25
C ASP A 493 18.77 31.79 3.49
N GLU A 494 19.50 32.12 2.43
CA GLU A 494 20.96 32.27 2.41
C GLU A 494 21.50 33.36 3.33
N ASP A 495 20.68 34.36 3.64
CA ASP A 495 21.04 35.45 4.53
C ASP A 495 20.67 35.16 5.99
N GLY A 496 19.98 34.04 6.24
CA GLY A 496 19.59 33.54 7.56
C GLY A 496 18.22 34.04 8.04
N TYR A 497 17.38 34.56 7.15
CA TYR A 497 15.99 34.90 7.45
C TYR A 497 15.08 33.69 7.30
N ALA A 498 14.16 33.54 8.25
CA ALA A 498 13.11 32.55 8.19
C ALA A 498 11.92 33.04 7.35
N HIS A 499 11.32 32.13 6.58
CA HIS A 499 10.15 32.40 5.74
C HIS A 499 9.19 31.23 5.75
N ILE A 500 7.90 31.50 5.53
CA ILE A 500 6.91 30.47 5.20
C ILE A 500 6.53 30.58 3.72
N ILE A 501 6.68 29.48 3.00
CA ILE A 501 6.25 29.35 1.60
C ILE A 501 5.01 28.45 1.51
N VAL A 502 4.07 28.85 0.65
CA VAL A 502 2.78 28.16 0.45
C VAL A 502 2.78 27.14 -0.69
N ILE A 503 3.84 27.14 -1.50
CA ILE A 503 4.09 26.15 -2.55
C ILE A 503 5.35 25.41 -2.09
N PRO A 504 5.26 24.13 -1.69
CA PRO A 504 6.42 23.40 -1.16
C PRO A 504 7.50 23.10 -2.20
N GLY A 505 7.13 23.09 -3.49
CA GLY A 505 8.03 22.75 -4.61
C GLY A 505 9.35 23.54 -4.60
N PRO A 506 9.34 24.88 -4.53
CA PRO A 506 10.56 25.70 -4.47
C PRO A 506 11.44 25.55 -3.22
N ALA A 507 11.08 24.72 -2.23
CA ALA A 507 11.84 24.60 -0.99
C ALA A 507 13.29 24.12 -1.21
N PHE A 508 13.56 23.38 -2.28
CA PHE A 508 14.91 22.92 -2.62
C PHE A 508 15.89 24.06 -2.96
N LEU A 509 15.39 25.29 -3.16
CA LEU A 509 16.19 26.50 -3.39
C LEU A 509 16.62 27.20 -2.10
N TYR A 510 16.27 26.67 -0.94
CA TYR A 510 16.62 27.23 0.35
C TYR A 510 17.67 26.34 1.04
N PRO A 511 18.68 26.94 1.70
CA PRO A 511 19.66 26.20 2.48
C PRO A 511 19.07 25.25 3.52
N VAL A 512 17.99 25.68 4.19
CA VAL A 512 17.29 24.87 5.19
C VAL A 512 15.82 24.86 4.86
N SER A 513 15.22 23.69 4.92
CA SER A 513 13.77 23.52 4.90
C SER A 513 13.36 22.39 5.85
N ILE A 514 12.17 22.47 6.42
CA ILE A 514 11.61 21.40 7.27
C ILE A 514 10.44 20.71 6.58
N GLU A 515 9.86 19.69 7.20
CA GLU A 515 8.65 19.04 6.69
C GLU A 515 7.50 20.04 6.42
N THR A 516 6.68 19.71 5.42
CA THR A 516 5.52 20.50 5.03
C THR A 516 4.43 20.38 6.09
N TRP A 517 3.97 21.51 6.62
CA TRP A 517 2.75 21.61 7.40
C TRP A 517 1.55 21.59 6.45
N CYS A 518 0.95 20.41 6.30
CA CYS A 518 -0.23 20.24 5.46
C CYS A 518 -1.42 21.07 5.97
N ALA A 519 -2.20 21.60 5.03
CA ALA A 519 -3.34 22.46 5.30
C ALA A 519 -4.34 21.83 6.28
N GLY A 520 -4.85 22.63 7.22
CA GLY A 520 -5.93 22.28 8.14
C GLY A 520 -5.51 21.48 9.37
N ASN A 521 -4.20 21.30 9.59
CA ASN A 521 -3.67 20.55 10.73
C ASN A 521 -3.37 21.44 11.96
N GLY A 522 -3.52 22.76 11.85
CA GLY A 522 -3.38 23.68 12.97
C GLY A 522 -1.94 23.90 13.45
N TYR A 523 -0.92 23.57 12.64
CA TYR A 523 0.48 23.90 12.92
C TYR A 523 0.76 25.40 12.88
N VAL A 524 -0.03 26.13 12.09
CA VAL A 524 0.13 27.56 11.81
C VAL A 524 -1.22 28.28 11.80
N GLY A 525 -1.17 29.61 11.74
CA GLY A 525 -2.32 30.50 11.64
C GLY A 525 -2.92 30.93 12.97
N GLN A 526 -3.84 31.90 12.88
CA GLN A 526 -4.42 32.60 14.04
C GLN A 526 -5.14 31.68 15.04
N ASN A 527 -5.56 30.49 14.59
CA ASN A 527 -6.25 29.51 15.42
C ASN A 527 -5.32 28.39 15.93
N SER A 528 -4.03 28.40 15.56
CA SER A 528 -3.04 27.45 16.06
C SER A 528 -2.70 27.75 17.52
N SER A 529 -2.45 26.70 18.30
CA SER A 529 -1.88 26.83 19.64
C SER A 529 -0.40 27.26 19.61
N LEU A 530 0.27 27.12 18.46
CA LEU A 530 1.70 27.35 18.26
C LEU A 530 2.59 26.55 19.22
N ASN A 531 2.10 25.40 19.71
CA ASN A 531 2.81 24.53 20.65
C ASN A 531 4.14 24.01 20.07
N ASP A 532 4.18 23.83 18.74
CA ASP A 532 5.38 23.33 18.06
C ASP A 532 6.45 24.42 17.82
N ALA A 533 6.14 25.70 18.05
CA ALA A 533 7.04 26.79 17.69
C ALA A 533 8.44 26.68 18.34
N GLU A 534 8.51 26.20 19.58
CA GLU A 534 9.79 25.98 20.26
C GLU A 534 10.55 24.81 19.64
N SER A 535 9.89 23.68 19.41
CA SER A 535 10.51 22.51 18.78
C SER A 535 10.98 22.80 17.35
N VAL A 536 10.20 23.57 16.60
CA VAL A 536 10.52 24.06 15.25
C VAL A 536 11.74 24.98 15.30
N TYR A 537 11.81 25.91 16.26
CA TYR A 537 12.96 26.78 16.42
C TYR A 537 14.25 26.00 16.72
N HIS A 538 14.20 25.01 17.62
CA HIS A 538 15.35 24.15 17.91
C HIS A 538 15.79 23.35 16.68
N LEU A 539 14.85 22.82 15.91
CA LEU A 539 15.13 22.11 14.67
C LEU A 539 15.81 23.03 13.65
N CYS A 540 15.26 24.22 13.41
CA CYS A 540 15.85 25.20 12.49
C CYS A 540 17.26 25.60 12.92
N LEU A 541 17.53 25.81 14.21
CA LEU A 541 18.87 26.11 14.71
C LEU A 541 19.86 24.98 14.42
N SER A 542 19.46 23.72 14.64
CA SER A 542 20.29 22.56 14.35
C SER A 542 20.63 22.48 12.86
N LEU A 543 19.61 22.54 12.00
CA LEU A 543 19.78 22.45 10.54
C LEU A 543 20.57 23.62 9.99
N TRP A 544 20.39 24.83 10.55
CA TRP A 544 21.17 26.00 10.16
C TRP A 544 22.64 25.82 10.53
N LEU A 545 22.95 25.37 11.74
CA LEU A 545 24.33 25.08 12.13
C LEU A 545 24.97 24.02 11.22
N ASP A 546 24.24 22.96 10.90
CA ASP A 546 24.71 21.91 9.99
C ASP A 546 25.01 22.48 8.59
N TYR A 547 24.11 23.28 8.02
CA TYR A 547 24.35 23.99 6.76
C TYR A 547 25.60 24.87 6.82
N LEU A 548 25.78 25.65 7.89
CA LEU A 548 26.94 26.54 8.03
C LEU A 548 28.26 25.76 8.12
N ASN A 549 28.24 24.55 8.69
CA ASN A 549 29.40 23.66 8.83
C ASN A 549 29.77 22.94 7.52
N THR A 550 28.77 22.51 6.75
CA THR A 550 28.96 21.62 5.58
C THR A 550 28.90 22.35 4.25
N ASP A 551 28.28 23.54 4.20
CA ASP A 551 27.82 24.21 2.98
C ASP A 551 26.83 23.35 2.16
N GLU A 552 26.23 22.32 2.76
CA GLU A 552 25.24 21.45 2.12
C GLU A 552 23.83 21.76 2.61
N LYS A 553 22.85 21.77 1.70
CA LYS A 553 21.43 21.95 2.02
C LYS A 553 20.96 20.95 3.06
N GLN A 554 20.17 21.41 4.04
CA GLN A 554 19.67 20.59 5.14
C GLN A 554 18.14 20.46 5.12
N TYR A 555 17.69 19.25 5.42
CA TYR A 555 16.28 18.88 5.57
C TYR A 555 16.14 17.83 6.67
N ASP A 556 15.13 17.99 7.52
CA ASP A 556 14.75 16.98 8.51
C ASP A 556 13.26 17.16 8.86
N ASP A 557 12.61 16.06 9.24
CA ASP A 557 11.21 15.99 9.66
C ASP A 557 11.06 15.67 11.16
N TYR A 558 12.18 15.43 11.86
CA TYR A 558 12.18 15.03 13.27
C TYR A 558 12.56 16.18 14.20
N TYR A 559 11.65 16.54 15.13
CA TYR A 559 11.94 17.54 16.15
C TYR A 559 13.04 17.09 17.11
N ARG A 560 14.15 17.82 17.14
CA ARG A 560 15.28 17.59 18.05
C ARG A 560 15.41 18.76 19.03
N GLN A 561 15.62 18.45 20.31
CA GLN A 561 15.95 19.46 21.29
C GLN A 561 17.46 19.73 21.29
N VAL A 562 17.83 20.99 21.04
CA VAL A 562 19.20 21.49 21.19
C VAL A 562 19.38 22.37 22.43
N ASP A 563 20.62 22.51 22.88
CA ASP A 563 21.02 23.57 23.82
C ASP A 563 21.11 24.90 23.05
N VAL A 564 20.09 25.75 23.19
CA VAL A 564 19.91 26.96 22.38
C VAL A 564 21.09 27.92 22.50
N ASP A 565 21.52 28.22 23.73
CA ASP A 565 22.60 29.18 23.95
C ASP A 565 23.91 28.70 23.31
N LYS A 566 24.23 27.43 23.52
CA LYS A 566 25.43 26.82 22.93
C LYS A 566 25.37 26.74 21.41
N THR A 567 24.23 26.37 20.84
CA THR A 567 24.06 26.30 19.39
C THR A 567 24.17 27.68 18.76
N ILE A 568 23.58 28.72 19.37
CA ILE A 568 23.73 30.11 18.91
C ILE A 568 25.18 30.58 19.01
N GLU A 569 25.91 30.24 20.07
CA GLU A 569 27.34 30.57 20.19
C GLU A 569 28.18 29.94 19.06
N GLU A 570 27.89 28.70 18.68
CA GLU A 570 28.55 28.03 17.55
C GLU A 570 28.17 28.68 16.21
N ILE A 571 26.89 28.96 15.98
CA ILE A 571 26.39 29.63 14.77
C ILE A 571 27.07 31.00 14.59
N LYS A 572 27.21 31.79 15.67
CA LYS A 572 27.81 33.13 15.63
C LYS A 572 29.26 33.17 15.14
N LYS A 573 29.98 32.04 15.11
CA LYS A 573 31.33 31.95 14.54
C LYS A 573 31.36 32.14 13.01
N TYR A 574 30.22 31.92 12.35
CA TYR A 574 30.07 32.03 10.89
C TYR A 574 29.62 33.41 10.41
N TYR A 575 29.16 34.26 11.33
CA TYR A 575 28.83 35.67 11.10
C TYR A 575 30.07 36.54 11.32
#